data_AF-T1CWY9-F1
#
_entry.id   AF-T1CWY9-F1
#
_cell.length_a   1.000
_cell.length_b   1.000
_cell.length_c   1.000
_cell.angle_alpha   90.00
_cell.angle_beta   90.00
_cell.angle_gamma   90.00
#
_symmetry.space_group_name_H-M   'P 1'
#
loop_
_entity.id
_entity.type
_entity.pdbx_description
1 polymer ?
#
loop_
_entity_poly.entity_id
_entity_poly.type
_entity_poly.pdbx_seq_one_letter_code
_entity_poly.pdbx_strand_id
1 'polypeptide(L)'
;KPFDYKSGFSGFVNAGANYWDLASKANPQGSIQLSWHDRKFGVLGQVFYQKYGIRRDGQEELGYSAVSAATAAAWQKANPSLPNATGALYPDLLGQVLFEQTMENSGGLIDFQFKPTHRLEFNLTGYYARQLASNFNDNFMMWGSNFVSPTYVPTSLTVSNGTVVAGAWPSQTGAPASIVYDQIMRPDASDSSSFVNLDARWDASSELSFDGQVGFTYGTGNQPSQPAYEYAGGNGVSYQLNGINSLATVQYPGVATNNPAG
;
A
#
# COMPACT_ATOMS: atom_id res chain seq x y z
N LYS A 1 -5.10 28.42 -16.57
CA LYS A 1 -5.66 28.63 -17.92
C LYS A 1 -4.68 29.49 -18.74
N PRO A 2 -4.71 29.43 -20.09
CA PRO A 2 -3.82 30.20 -20.95
C PRO A 2 -3.80 31.72 -20.68
N PHE A 3 -4.96 32.34 -20.40
CA PHE A 3 -5.07 33.79 -20.15
C PHE A 3 -4.58 34.24 -18.76
N ASP A 4 -4.15 33.30 -17.89
CA ASP A 4 -3.52 33.63 -16.62
C ASP A 4 -2.02 33.99 -16.81
N TYR A 5 -1.47 33.73 -18.00
CA TYR A 5 -0.09 34.02 -18.37
C TYR A 5 0.02 35.35 -19.14
N LYS A 6 1.26 35.75 -19.45
CA LYS A 6 1.48 36.92 -20.33
C LYS A 6 1.08 36.57 -21.76
N SER A 7 0.45 37.54 -22.43
CA SER A 7 0.11 37.41 -23.85
C SER A 7 1.35 37.15 -24.70
N GLY A 8 1.16 36.35 -25.75
CA GLY A 8 2.25 35.71 -26.47
C GLY A 8 2.62 34.40 -25.81
N PHE A 9 3.89 34.05 -25.84
CA PHE A 9 4.40 32.78 -25.34
C PHE A 9 4.87 32.90 -23.88
N SER A 10 4.51 31.91 -23.07
CA SER A 10 4.98 31.72 -21.71
C SER A 10 5.34 30.25 -21.49
N GLY A 11 6.30 29.98 -20.61
CA GLY A 11 6.71 28.61 -20.31
C GLY A 11 7.27 28.48 -18.90
N PHE A 12 7.13 27.29 -18.35
CA PHE A 12 7.64 26.91 -17.05
C PHE A 12 8.24 25.51 -17.12
N VAL A 13 9.38 25.32 -16.46
CA VAL A 13 10.05 24.03 -16.32
C VAL A 13 10.38 23.83 -14.86
N ASN A 14 10.06 22.65 -14.34
CA ASN A 14 10.47 22.19 -13.02
C ASN A 14 11.16 20.84 -13.15
N ALA A 15 12.25 20.66 -12.41
CA ALA A 15 12.94 19.40 -12.28
C ALA A 15 13.44 19.27 -10.83
N GLY A 16 13.47 18.03 -10.34
CA GLY A 16 13.95 17.71 -9.01
C GLY A 16 14.14 16.22 -8.81
N ALA A 17 14.55 15.86 -7.60
CA ALA A 17 14.64 14.47 -7.17
C ALA A 17 14.11 14.35 -5.74
N ASN A 18 13.43 13.23 -5.44
CA ASN A 18 12.96 12.90 -4.10
C ASN A 18 13.78 11.72 -3.57
N TYR A 19 14.35 11.84 -2.38
CA TYR A 19 15.04 10.76 -1.69
C TYR A 19 14.14 10.13 -0.65
N TRP A 20 14.09 8.80 -0.62
CA TRP A 20 13.35 8.03 0.37
C TRP A 20 14.33 7.23 1.20
N ASP A 21 14.36 7.49 2.52
CA ASP A 21 15.36 6.93 3.43
C ASP A 21 15.32 5.39 3.47
N LEU A 22 14.12 4.81 3.69
CA LEU A 22 13.96 3.36 3.79
C LEU A 22 14.31 2.66 2.47
N ALA A 23 13.86 3.19 1.33
CA ALA A 23 14.18 2.63 0.02
C ALA A 23 15.62 2.94 -0.41
N SER A 24 16.30 3.88 0.27
CA SER A 24 17.64 4.39 -0.04
C SER A 24 17.82 4.79 -1.50
N LYS A 25 16.79 5.42 -2.09
CA LYS A 25 16.73 5.76 -3.52
C LYS A 25 16.34 7.21 -3.73
N ALA A 26 17.15 7.92 -4.54
CA ALA A 26 16.77 9.20 -5.14
C ALA A 26 16.05 8.95 -6.47
N ASN A 27 14.86 9.49 -6.63
CA ASN A 27 14.03 9.31 -7.83
C ASN A 27 13.73 10.66 -8.50
N PRO A 28 13.83 10.76 -9.82
CA PRO A 28 13.62 12.02 -10.53
C PRO A 28 12.14 12.38 -10.64
N GLN A 29 11.87 13.67 -10.71
CA GLN A 29 10.58 14.24 -11.04
C GLN A 29 10.73 15.54 -11.83
N GLY A 30 9.73 15.89 -12.61
CA GLY A 30 9.70 17.17 -13.30
C GLY A 30 8.45 17.37 -14.13
N SER A 31 8.29 18.59 -14.61
CA SER A 31 7.24 18.96 -15.55
C SER A 31 7.69 20.09 -16.46
N ILE A 32 7.08 20.13 -17.64
CA ILE A 32 7.23 21.21 -18.61
C ILE A 32 5.82 21.69 -18.94
N GLN A 33 5.62 23.00 -18.88
CA GLN A 33 4.38 23.63 -19.28
C GLN A 33 4.69 24.76 -20.25
N LEU A 34 3.95 24.78 -21.36
CA LEU A 34 4.01 25.83 -22.36
C LEU A 34 2.61 26.41 -22.54
N SER A 35 2.52 27.73 -22.65
CA SER A 35 1.27 28.41 -22.95
C SER A 35 1.49 29.47 -24.02
N TRP A 36 0.50 29.62 -24.88
CA TRP A 36 0.43 30.75 -25.78
C TRP A 36 -0.99 31.29 -25.79
N HIS A 37 -1.14 32.60 -25.82
CA HIS A 37 -2.45 33.21 -26.09
C HIS A 37 -2.36 34.57 -26.77
N ASP A 38 -3.40 34.88 -27.54
CA ASP A 38 -3.67 36.21 -28.06
C ASP A 38 -4.83 36.88 -27.29
N ARG A 39 -5.56 37.79 -27.94
CA ARG A 39 -6.70 38.50 -27.33
C ARG A 39 -7.95 37.64 -27.14
N LYS A 40 -8.13 36.59 -27.94
CA LYS A 40 -9.38 35.80 -28.02
C LYS A 40 -9.17 34.31 -27.83
N PHE A 41 -7.98 33.79 -28.11
CA PHE A 41 -7.70 32.37 -28.02
C PHE A 41 -6.40 32.13 -27.26
N GLY A 42 -6.38 31.03 -26.50
CA GLY A 42 -5.19 30.56 -25.83
C GLY A 42 -5.14 29.05 -25.78
N VAL A 43 -3.93 28.52 -25.79
CA VAL A 43 -3.61 27.10 -25.62
C VAL A 43 -2.55 26.96 -24.53
N LEU A 44 -2.67 25.90 -23.74
CA LEU A 44 -1.69 25.50 -22.76
C LEU A 44 -1.52 23.99 -22.83
N GLY A 45 -0.27 23.55 -22.82
CA GLY A 45 0.08 22.14 -22.72
C GLY A 45 1.03 21.93 -21.55
N GLN A 46 0.81 20.88 -20.77
CA GLN A 46 1.72 20.46 -19.71
C GLN A 46 1.97 18.97 -19.81
N VAL A 47 3.21 18.56 -19.58
CA VAL A 47 3.60 17.16 -19.38
C VAL A 47 4.39 17.03 -18.09
N PHE A 48 4.28 15.89 -17.43
CA PHE A 48 5.00 15.60 -16.20
C PHE A 48 5.49 14.15 -16.17
N TYR A 49 6.53 13.94 -15.38
CA TYR A 49 7.06 12.64 -15.01
C TYR A 49 7.45 12.65 -13.54
N GLN A 50 7.11 11.59 -12.81
CA GLN A 50 7.49 11.41 -11.42
C GLN A 50 7.78 9.94 -11.17
N LYS A 51 8.90 9.66 -10.50
CA LYS A 51 9.23 8.33 -10.01
C LYS A 51 9.32 8.33 -8.49
N TYR A 52 8.84 7.27 -7.86
CA TYR A 52 8.91 7.04 -6.43
C TYR A 52 9.34 5.60 -6.17
N GLY A 53 10.21 5.41 -5.17
CA GLY A 53 10.57 4.11 -4.63
C GLY A 53 10.20 4.10 -3.16
N ILE A 54 9.26 3.23 -2.79
CA ILE A 54 8.73 3.12 -1.44
C ILE A 54 9.18 1.78 -0.87
N ARG A 55 9.60 1.81 0.39
CA ARG A 55 9.77 0.63 1.23
C ARG A 55 8.94 0.83 2.49
N ARG A 56 8.17 -0.18 2.89
CA ARG A 56 7.42 -0.23 4.13
C ARG A 56 7.80 -1.51 4.86
N ASP A 57 8.31 -1.34 6.06
CA ASP A 57 8.56 -2.45 6.98
C ASP A 57 7.43 -2.44 8.00
N GLY A 58 6.81 -3.59 8.23
CA GLY A 58 5.62 -3.68 9.07
C GLY A 58 5.49 -5.00 9.78
N GLN A 59 4.46 -5.09 10.61
CA GLN A 59 3.99 -6.34 11.17
C GLN A 59 2.53 -6.53 10.77
N GLU A 60 2.21 -7.74 10.35
CA GLU A 60 0.87 -8.12 9.93
C GLU A 60 0.32 -9.21 10.84
N GLU A 61 -0.98 -9.13 11.13
CA GLU A 61 -1.71 -10.15 11.87
C GLU A 61 -2.91 -10.56 11.01
N LEU A 62 -2.91 -11.80 10.50
CA LEU A 62 -3.95 -12.30 9.58
C LEU A 62 -4.95 -13.21 10.28
N GLY A 63 -5.56 -12.70 11.34
CA GLY A 63 -6.70 -13.34 12.00
C GLY A 63 -6.37 -13.96 13.34
N TYR A 64 -7.42 -14.39 14.03
CA TYR A 64 -7.30 -15.07 15.31
C TYR A 64 -8.22 -16.28 15.32
N SER A 65 -7.69 -17.39 15.83
CA SER A 65 -8.46 -18.59 16.13
C SER A 65 -8.54 -18.83 17.63
N ALA A 66 -9.60 -19.52 18.07
CA ALA A 66 -9.75 -19.92 19.46
C ALA A 66 -9.05 -21.27 19.71
N VAL A 67 -8.34 -21.40 20.84
CA VAL A 67 -7.85 -22.70 21.29
C VAL A 67 -9.05 -23.58 21.64
N SER A 68 -9.20 -24.71 20.95
CA SER A 68 -10.30 -25.66 21.22
C SER A 68 -10.19 -26.26 22.63
N ALA A 69 -11.32 -26.64 23.22
CA ALA A 69 -11.34 -27.33 24.52
C ALA A 69 -10.51 -28.62 24.52
N ALA A 70 -10.53 -29.36 23.41
CA ALA A 70 -9.73 -30.58 23.25
C ALA A 70 -8.22 -30.28 23.25
N THR A 71 -7.81 -29.22 22.54
CA THR A 71 -6.41 -28.76 22.49
C THR A 71 -5.92 -28.32 23.88
N ALA A 72 -6.68 -27.46 24.56
CA ALA A 72 -6.32 -26.97 25.88
C ALA A 72 -6.22 -28.11 26.91
N ALA A 73 -7.18 -29.05 26.90
CA ALA A 73 -7.16 -30.22 27.78
C ALA A 73 -5.94 -31.13 27.51
N ALA A 74 -5.57 -31.34 26.24
CA ALA A 74 -4.38 -32.11 25.89
C ALA A 74 -3.10 -31.44 26.39
N TRP A 75 -2.99 -30.12 26.23
CA TRP A 75 -1.85 -29.35 26.73
C TRP A 75 -1.70 -29.42 28.25
N GLN A 76 -2.78 -29.21 29.00
CA GLN A 76 -2.74 -29.29 30.47
C GLN A 76 -2.47 -30.71 30.99
N LYS A 77 -2.93 -31.74 30.27
CA LYS A 77 -2.62 -33.14 30.61
C LYS A 77 -1.12 -33.44 30.47
N ALA A 78 -0.48 -32.92 29.42
CA ALA A 78 0.94 -33.15 29.15
C ALA A 78 1.85 -32.21 29.97
N ASN A 79 1.40 -30.98 30.24
CA ASN A 79 2.10 -29.97 31.01
C ASN A 79 1.12 -29.30 32.00
N PRO A 80 0.97 -29.84 33.23
CA PRO A 80 0.01 -29.33 34.23
C PRO A 80 0.25 -27.91 34.73
N SER A 81 1.42 -27.32 34.45
CA SER A 81 1.71 -25.92 34.81
C SER A 81 1.11 -24.90 33.84
N LEU A 82 0.63 -25.32 32.67
CA LEU A 82 0.01 -24.40 31.71
C LEU A 82 -1.36 -23.91 32.22
N PRO A 83 -1.70 -22.62 31.99
CA PRO A 83 -3.03 -22.12 32.25
C PRO A 83 -4.07 -22.83 31.36
N ASN A 84 -5.34 -22.80 31.77
CA ASN A 84 -6.42 -23.22 30.89
C ASN A 84 -6.59 -22.17 29.78
N ALA A 85 -6.26 -22.55 28.55
CA ALA A 85 -6.38 -21.69 27.38
C ALA A 85 -7.69 -21.92 26.59
N THR A 86 -8.63 -22.72 27.08
CA THR A 86 -9.88 -23.02 26.35
C THR A 86 -10.61 -21.75 25.93
N GLY A 87 -10.85 -21.59 24.63
CA GLY A 87 -11.52 -20.42 24.06
C GLY A 87 -10.66 -19.17 23.96
N ALA A 88 -9.42 -19.19 24.46
CA ALA A 88 -8.49 -18.06 24.31
C ALA A 88 -8.09 -17.91 22.85
N LEU A 89 -8.06 -16.67 22.36
CA LEU A 89 -7.67 -16.33 21.00
C LEU A 89 -6.15 -16.38 20.85
N TYR A 90 -5.66 -16.98 19.77
CA TYR A 90 -4.25 -16.94 19.38
C TYR A 90 -4.14 -16.42 17.94
N PRO A 91 -3.05 -15.74 17.60
CA PRO A 91 -2.81 -15.23 16.25
C PRO A 91 -2.69 -16.37 15.24
N ASP A 92 -3.44 -16.30 14.14
CA ASP A 92 -3.38 -17.31 13.08
C ASP A 92 -2.07 -17.20 12.30
N LEU A 93 -1.67 -15.97 12.03
CA LEU A 93 -0.52 -15.60 11.21
C LEU A 93 0.04 -14.27 11.72
N LEU A 94 1.22 -14.32 12.33
CA LEU A 94 1.91 -13.13 12.83
C LEU A 94 3.18 -12.91 12.01
N GLY A 95 3.12 -11.92 11.13
CA GLY A 95 4.07 -11.67 10.06
C GLY A 95 5.00 -10.50 10.27
N GLN A 96 6.24 -10.63 9.80
CA GLN A 96 7.12 -9.49 9.52
C GLN A 96 7.06 -9.22 8.02
N VAL A 97 6.57 -8.04 7.65
CA VAL A 97 6.30 -7.69 6.26
C VAL A 97 7.35 -6.72 5.74
N LEU A 98 7.92 -7.05 4.59
CA LEU A 98 8.65 -6.13 3.73
C LEU A 98 7.81 -5.88 2.47
N PHE A 99 7.37 -4.64 2.30
CA PHE A 99 6.70 -4.19 1.07
C PHE A 99 7.58 -3.18 0.34
N GLU A 100 7.92 -3.49 -0.90
CA GLU A 100 8.64 -2.59 -1.79
C GLU A 100 7.80 -2.27 -3.02
N GLN A 101 7.77 -1.01 -3.41
CA GLN A 101 7.03 -0.55 -4.58
C GLN A 101 7.80 0.51 -5.34
N THR A 102 7.81 0.38 -6.66
CA THR A 102 8.25 1.44 -7.58
C THR A 102 7.04 1.98 -8.31
N MET A 103 6.83 3.29 -8.19
CA MET A 103 5.76 3.99 -8.88
C MET A 103 6.35 4.94 -9.92
N GLU A 104 5.92 4.84 -11.16
CA GLU A 104 6.26 5.76 -12.24
C GLU A 104 4.99 6.38 -12.79
N ASN A 105 4.75 7.64 -12.45
CA ASN A 105 3.58 8.40 -12.88
C ASN A 105 3.97 9.38 -13.97
N SER A 106 3.26 9.32 -15.10
CA SER A 106 3.51 10.20 -16.24
C SER A 106 2.20 10.60 -16.89
N GLY A 107 2.14 11.81 -17.39
CA GLY A 107 0.90 12.34 -17.95
C GLY A 107 1.03 13.78 -18.35
N GLY A 108 -0.13 14.39 -18.58
CA GLY A 108 -0.22 15.76 -18.99
C GLY A 108 -1.64 16.25 -19.14
N LEU A 109 -1.74 17.52 -19.49
CA LEU A 109 -2.99 18.15 -19.86
C LEU A 109 -2.81 19.08 -21.06
N ILE A 110 -3.91 19.29 -21.75
CA ILE A 110 -4.08 20.34 -22.74
C ILE A 110 -5.31 21.16 -22.39
N ASP A 111 -5.18 22.48 -22.48
CA ASP A 111 -6.22 23.45 -22.15
C ASP A 111 -6.36 24.42 -23.32
N PHE A 112 -7.57 24.54 -23.83
CA PHE A 112 -7.96 25.53 -24.84
C PHE A 112 -8.92 26.54 -24.22
N GLN A 113 -8.60 27.81 -24.32
CA GLN A 113 -9.44 28.88 -23.81
C GLN A 113 -9.85 29.82 -24.94
N PHE A 114 -11.15 30.10 -25.04
CA PHE A 114 -11.72 30.97 -26.06
C PHE A 114 -12.58 32.07 -25.44
N LYS A 115 -12.22 33.32 -25.71
CA LYS A 115 -12.93 34.54 -25.27
C LYS A 115 -13.41 35.32 -26.51
N PRO A 116 -14.55 34.96 -27.12
CA PRO A 116 -15.06 35.66 -28.30
C PRO A 116 -15.38 37.13 -28.01
N THR A 117 -15.74 37.45 -26.76
CA THR A 117 -16.00 38.81 -26.25
C THR A 117 -15.41 38.96 -24.84
N HIS A 118 -15.44 40.18 -24.28
CA HIS A 118 -15.03 40.42 -22.89
C HIS A 118 -15.99 39.87 -21.83
N ARG A 119 -17.17 39.38 -22.24
CA ARG A 119 -18.23 38.87 -21.35
C ARG A 119 -18.44 37.37 -21.47
N LEU A 120 -17.76 36.70 -22.40
CA LEU A 120 -18.00 35.29 -22.69
C LEU A 120 -16.66 34.56 -22.78
N GLU A 121 -16.52 33.51 -21.99
CA GLU A 121 -15.34 32.65 -21.94
C GLU A 121 -15.78 31.19 -22.03
N PHE A 122 -15.05 30.41 -22.81
CA PHE A 122 -15.13 28.95 -22.85
C PHE A 122 -13.75 28.38 -22.54
N ASN A 123 -13.71 27.26 -21.83
CA ASN A 123 -12.48 26.52 -21.57
C ASN A 123 -12.72 25.02 -21.80
N LEU A 124 -11.88 24.39 -22.61
CA LEU A 124 -11.87 22.95 -22.82
C LEU A 124 -10.55 22.40 -22.30
N THR A 125 -10.60 21.62 -21.22
CA THR A 125 -9.44 20.96 -20.64
C THR A 125 -9.52 19.46 -20.83
N GLY A 126 -8.45 18.85 -21.32
CA GLY A 126 -8.25 17.40 -21.36
C GLY A 126 -7.02 17.00 -20.56
N TYR A 127 -7.14 15.94 -19.77
CA TYR A 127 -6.06 15.40 -18.94
C TYR A 127 -5.96 13.89 -19.12
N TYR A 128 -4.74 13.38 -19.09
CA TYR A 128 -4.46 11.96 -19.02
C TYR A 128 -3.20 11.71 -18.20
N ALA A 129 -3.25 10.70 -17.35
CA ALA A 129 -2.09 10.16 -16.67
C ALA A 129 -2.13 8.64 -16.59
N ARG A 130 -0.95 8.05 -16.59
CA ARG A 130 -0.72 6.63 -16.36
C ARG A 130 0.35 6.46 -15.32
N GLN A 131 0.08 5.56 -14.39
CA GLN A 131 1.01 5.16 -13.36
C GLN A 131 1.32 3.66 -13.51
N LEU A 132 2.60 3.35 -13.52
CA LEU A 132 3.10 1.98 -13.33
C LEU A 132 3.45 1.83 -11.85
N ALA A 133 3.06 0.74 -11.22
CA ALA A 133 3.09 0.58 -9.75
C ALA A 133 3.61 -0.80 -9.35
N SER A 134 4.73 -1.22 -9.93
CA SER A 134 5.33 -2.53 -9.66
C SER A 134 5.65 -2.69 -8.18
N ASN A 135 5.23 -3.82 -7.59
CA ASN A 135 5.44 -4.06 -6.18
C ASN A 135 5.80 -5.52 -5.87
N PHE A 136 6.42 -5.68 -4.72
CA PHE A 136 6.82 -6.93 -4.14
C PHE A 136 6.49 -6.92 -2.64
N ASN A 137 5.96 -8.04 -2.15
CA ASN A 137 5.53 -8.20 -0.78
C ASN A 137 6.08 -9.52 -0.24
N ASP A 138 7.06 -9.41 0.62
CA ASP A 138 7.61 -10.51 1.41
C ASP A 138 6.98 -10.48 2.80
N ASN A 139 6.47 -11.62 3.26
CA ASN A 139 5.92 -11.75 4.60
C ASN A 139 6.34 -13.05 5.27
N PHE A 140 7.30 -12.95 6.19
CA PHE A 140 7.78 -14.07 6.99
C PHE A 140 6.95 -14.20 8.26
N MET A 141 6.15 -15.27 8.36
CA MET A 141 5.07 -15.37 9.34
C MET A 141 5.19 -16.56 10.27
N MET A 142 4.76 -16.35 11.52
CA MET A 142 4.41 -17.44 12.42
C MET A 142 3.06 -18.01 12.01
N TRP A 143 2.99 -19.32 11.74
CA TRP A 143 1.76 -19.96 11.29
C TRP A 143 0.98 -20.65 12.42
N GLY A 144 0.43 -19.83 13.33
CA GLY A 144 -0.33 -20.28 14.50
C GLY A 144 -1.41 -21.30 14.17
N SER A 145 -2.23 -21.03 13.16
CA SER A 145 -3.34 -21.91 12.76
C SER A 145 -2.90 -23.29 12.25
N ASN A 146 -1.64 -23.44 11.85
CA ASN A 146 -1.09 -24.72 11.40
C ASN A 146 -0.46 -25.54 12.54
N PHE A 147 0.21 -24.90 13.50
CA PHE A 147 0.93 -25.62 14.56
C PHE A 147 0.12 -25.79 15.85
N VAL A 148 -0.86 -24.92 16.14
CA VAL A 148 -1.68 -25.03 17.35
C VAL A 148 -2.60 -26.25 17.24
N SER A 149 -2.23 -27.31 17.95
CA SER A 149 -2.91 -28.60 17.87
C SER A 149 -2.80 -29.38 19.19
N PRO A 150 -3.67 -30.38 19.43
CA PRO A 150 -3.61 -31.21 20.64
C PRO A 150 -2.29 -31.99 20.79
N THR A 151 -1.56 -32.25 19.71
CA THR A 151 -0.32 -33.06 19.69
C THR A 151 0.95 -32.23 19.83
N TYR A 152 0.86 -30.90 19.69
CA TYR A 152 2.00 -30.01 19.82
C TYR A 152 1.85 -29.11 21.05
N VAL A 153 2.45 -29.57 22.16
CA VAL A 153 2.25 -28.99 23.48
C VAL A 153 3.24 -27.84 23.71
N PRO A 154 2.78 -26.63 24.07
CA PRO A 154 3.68 -25.54 24.42
C PRO A 154 4.42 -25.80 25.73
N THR A 155 5.64 -25.29 25.83
CA THR A 155 6.42 -25.26 27.06
C THR A 155 5.95 -24.16 28.01
N SER A 156 5.44 -23.06 27.48
CA SER A 156 4.88 -21.95 28.25
C SER A 156 3.72 -21.28 27.50
N LEU A 157 2.78 -20.72 28.27
CA LEU A 157 1.67 -19.90 27.77
C LEU A 157 1.38 -18.78 28.77
N THR A 158 1.07 -17.60 28.26
CA THR A 158 0.47 -16.51 29.03
C THR A 158 -0.87 -16.16 28.39
N VAL A 159 -1.95 -16.34 29.16
CA VAL A 159 -3.30 -15.94 28.74
C VAL A 159 -3.69 -14.70 29.50
N SER A 160 -4.11 -13.66 28.78
CA SER A 160 -4.61 -12.40 29.35
C SER A 160 -5.83 -11.94 28.57
N ASN A 161 -6.90 -11.58 29.29
CA ASN A 161 -8.15 -11.08 28.70
C ASN A 161 -8.69 -11.94 27.54
N GLY A 162 -8.67 -13.28 27.70
CA GLY A 162 -9.16 -14.21 26.69
C GLY A 162 -8.27 -14.32 25.45
N THR A 163 -7.02 -13.87 25.51
CA THR A 163 -6.03 -13.97 24.42
C THR A 163 -4.77 -14.66 24.92
N VAL A 164 -4.19 -15.56 24.14
CA VAL A 164 -2.83 -16.06 24.34
C VAL A 164 -1.88 -14.94 23.91
N VAL A 165 -1.40 -14.16 24.88
CA VAL A 165 -0.54 -13.01 24.64
C VAL A 165 0.93 -13.39 24.54
N ALA A 166 1.32 -14.58 25.00
CA ALA A 166 2.64 -15.15 24.75
C ALA A 166 2.59 -16.67 24.80
N GLY A 167 3.45 -17.33 24.04
CA GLY A 167 3.58 -18.79 24.06
C GLY A 167 4.89 -19.27 23.45
N ALA A 168 5.37 -20.42 23.88
CA ALA A 168 6.58 -21.04 23.34
C ALA A 168 6.37 -22.53 23.08
N TRP A 169 6.57 -22.96 21.83
CA TRP A 169 6.53 -24.34 21.38
C TRP A 169 7.95 -24.84 21.14
N PRO A 170 8.30 -26.03 21.66
CA PRO A 170 9.65 -26.57 21.55
C PRO A 170 9.92 -27.11 20.15
N SER A 171 11.18 -27.22 19.74
CA SER A 171 11.50 -28.03 18.57
C SER A 171 11.28 -29.52 18.88
N GLN A 172 10.51 -30.23 18.06
CA GLN A 172 10.28 -31.67 18.22
C GLN A 172 10.12 -32.38 16.86
N THR A 173 10.48 -33.66 16.79
CA THR A 173 10.29 -34.46 15.58
C THR A 173 8.82 -34.56 15.21
N GLY A 174 8.48 -34.29 13.94
CA GLY A 174 7.11 -34.35 13.45
C GLY A 174 6.21 -33.18 13.89
N ALA A 175 6.79 -32.11 14.45
CA ALA A 175 6.05 -30.86 14.65
C ALA A 175 5.50 -30.34 13.32
N PRO A 176 4.27 -29.78 13.30
CA PRO A 176 3.81 -29.01 12.15
C PRO A 176 4.71 -27.80 11.90
N ALA A 177 4.74 -27.32 10.66
CA ALA A 177 5.44 -26.10 10.27
C ALA A 177 4.99 -24.91 11.15
N SER A 178 5.95 -24.23 11.77
CA SER A 178 5.71 -23.02 12.56
C SER A 178 5.87 -21.73 11.75
N ILE A 179 6.43 -21.84 10.54
CA ILE A 179 6.70 -20.74 9.62
C ILE A 179 5.90 -20.96 8.33
N VAL A 180 5.34 -19.87 7.81
CA VAL A 180 5.02 -19.71 6.40
C VAL A 180 5.68 -18.44 5.88
N TYR A 181 6.24 -18.48 4.69
CA TYR A 181 6.87 -17.33 4.04
C TYR A 181 6.22 -17.10 2.68
N ASP A 182 5.52 -15.97 2.57
CA ASP A 182 4.86 -15.53 1.35
C ASP A 182 5.67 -14.48 0.61
N GLN A 183 5.86 -14.70 -0.68
CA GLN A 183 6.54 -13.78 -1.58
C GLN A 183 5.64 -13.52 -2.79
N ILE A 184 5.02 -12.33 -2.83
CA ILE A 184 4.04 -11.98 -3.84
C ILE A 184 4.56 -10.81 -4.67
N MET A 185 4.62 -10.98 -5.98
CA MET A 185 5.05 -9.93 -6.90
C MET A 185 3.89 -9.46 -7.78
N ARG A 186 3.88 -8.18 -8.14
CA ARG A 186 2.96 -7.58 -9.11
C ARG A 186 3.75 -6.67 -10.05
N PRO A 187 4.54 -7.24 -10.97
CA PRO A 187 5.47 -6.46 -11.79
C PRO A 187 4.76 -5.53 -12.78
N ASP A 188 3.56 -5.91 -13.22
CA ASP A 188 2.81 -5.23 -14.28
C ASP A 188 1.63 -4.40 -13.75
N ALA A 189 1.56 -4.17 -12.43
CA ALA A 189 0.52 -3.36 -11.82
C ALA A 189 0.56 -1.94 -12.39
N SER A 190 -0.60 -1.42 -12.80
CA SER A 190 -0.72 -0.08 -13.35
C SER A 190 -2.11 0.50 -13.17
N ASP A 191 -2.21 1.80 -13.28
CA ASP A 191 -3.46 2.55 -13.23
C ASP A 191 -3.42 3.71 -14.22
N SER A 192 -4.59 4.16 -14.66
CA SER A 192 -4.71 5.34 -15.50
C SER A 192 -5.91 6.18 -15.09
N SER A 193 -5.80 7.49 -15.28
CA SER A 193 -6.86 8.44 -15.03
C SER A 193 -6.92 9.47 -16.16
N SER A 194 -8.13 9.86 -16.54
CA SER A 194 -8.35 10.90 -17.54
C SER A 194 -9.61 11.68 -17.24
N PHE A 195 -9.64 12.94 -17.68
CA PHE A 195 -10.86 13.72 -17.70
C PHE A 195 -10.89 14.66 -18.91
N VAL A 196 -12.10 15.04 -19.30
CA VAL A 196 -12.34 16.15 -20.23
C VAL A 196 -13.44 17.02 -19.64
N ASN A 197 -13.18 18.31 -19.50
CA ASN A 197 -14.12 19.30 -18.98
C ASN A 197 -14.32 20.43 -19.99
N LEU A 198 -15.57 20.85 -20.18
CA LEU A 198 -15.95 22.08 -20.85
C LEU A 198 -16.58 23.02 -19.83
N ASP A 199 -15.93 24.16 -19.62
CA ASP A 199 -16.39 25.26 -18.79
C ASP A 199 -16.87 26.41 -19.66
N ALA A 200 -17.93 27.09 -19.22
CA ALA A 200 -18.43 28.32 -19.81
C ALA A 200 -18.69 29.36 -18.72
N ARG A 201 -18.27 30.59 -18.97
CA ARG A 201 -18.60 31.75 -18.15
C ARG A 201 -19.21 32.83 -19.02
N TRP A 202 -20.34 33.37 -18.58
CA TRP A 202 -21.03 34.49 -19.22
C TRP A 202 -21.37 35.58 -18.20
N ASP A 203 -20.74 36.74 -18.35
CA ASP A 203 -21.08 37.95 -17.60
C ASP A 203 -22.24 38.66 -18.30
N ALA A 204 -23.48 38.39 -17.87
CA ALA A 204 -24.69 38.95 -18.46
C ALA A 204 -24.82 40.47 -18.22
N SER A 205 -24.37 40.96 -17.05
CA SER A 205 -24.19 42.38 -16.73
C SER A 205 -22.93 42.60 -15.87
N SER A 206 -22.71 43.82 -15.37
CA SER A 206 -21.65 44.11 -14.39
C SER A 206 -21.89 43.50 -13.01
N GLU A 207 -23.13 43.06 -12.73
CA GLU A 207 -23.57 42.55 -11.43
C GLU A 207 -24.04 41.08 -11.50
N LEU A 208 -24.15 40.51 -12.69
CA LEU A 208 -24.67 39.16 -12.91
C LEU A 208 -23.76 38.34 -13.84
N SER A 209 -23.23 37.24 -13.31
CA SER A 209 -22.47 36.23 -14.06
C SER A 209 -23.09 34.85 -13.93
N PHE A 210 -22.95 34.05 -14.98
CA PHE A 210 -23.30 32.64 -15.01
C PHE A 210 -22.06 31.82 -15.32
N ASP A 211 -21.83 30.77 -14.54
CA ASP A 211 -20.75 29.82 -14.72
C ASP A 211 -21.35 28.41 -14.83
N GLY A 212 -20.85 27.60 -15.75
CA GLY A 212 -21.30 26.22 -15.94
C GLY A 212 -20.16 25.32 -16.38
N GLN A 213 -20.18 24.08 -15.91
CA GLN A 213 -19.20 23.06 -16.26
C GLN A 213 -19.91 21.75 -16.60
N VAL A 214 -19.46 21.09 -17.66
CA VAL A 214 -19.82 19.70 -17.97
C VAL A 214 -18.55 18.92 -18.24
N GLY A 215 -18.48 17.67 -17.78
CA GLY A 215 -17.26 16.89 -17.95
C GLY A 215 -17.48 15.39 -17.78
N PHE A 216 -16.48 14.65 -18.21
CA PHE A 216 -16.39 13.20 -18.09
C PHE A 216 -15.04 12.83 -17.48
N THR A 217 -15.03 11.89 -16.54
CA THR A 217 -13.81 11.37 -15.90
C THR A 217 -13.83 9.85 -16.03
N TYR A 218 -12.67 9.26 -16.29
CA TYR A 218 -12.49 7.83 -16.40
C TYR A 218 -11.21 7.40 -15.70
N GLY A 219 -11.24 6.23 -15.08
CA GLY A 219 -10.09 5.65 -14.42
C GLY A 219 -10.11 4.13 -14.49
N THR A 220 -8.93 3.53 -14.57
CA THR A 220 -8.75 2.08 -14.57
C THR A 220 -7.60 1.70 -13.64
N GLY A 221 -7.73 0.53 -13.02
CA GLY A 221 -6.64 -0.18 -12.37
C GLY A 221 -6.44 -1.52 -13.07
N ASN A 222 -5.21 -1.95 -13.21
CA ASN A 222 -4.84 -3.19 -13.90
C ASN A 222 -3.76 -3.93 -13.10
N GLN A 223 -4.00 -5.21 -12.86
CA GLN A 223 -3.05 -6.13 -12.23
C GLN A 223 -3.07 -7.44 -13.01
N PRO A 224 -2.39 -7.51 -14.17
CA PRO A 224 -2.52 -8.64 -15.07
C PRO A 224 -1.76 -9.89 -14.58
N SER A 225 -0.77 -9.71 -13.69
CA SER A 225 0.04 -10.81 -13.14
C SER A 225 0.21 -10.65 -11.62
N GLN A 226 0.17 -11.77 -10.91
CA GLN A 226 0.51 -11.87 -9.49
C GLN A 226 1.20 -13.20 -9.20
N PRO A 227 2.44 -13.42 -9.69
CA PRO A 227 3.20 -14.59 -9.28
C PRO A 227 3.42 -14.56 -7.76
N ALA A 228 3.23 -15.72 -7.14
CA ALA A 228 3.41 -15.92 -5.71
C ALA A 228 4.22 -17.20 -5.48
N TYR A 229 5.11 -17.15 -4.50
CA TYR A 229 5.81 -18.30 -3.95
C TYR A 229 5.51 -18.36 -2.46
N GLU A 230 5.16 -19.55 -1.97
CA GLU A 230 4.89 -19.82 -0.56
C GLU A 230 5.80 -20.96 -0.11
N TYR A 231 6.51 -20.74 0.99
CA TYR A 231 7.31 -21.77 1.67
C TYR A 231 6.74 -22.04 3.06
N ALA A 232 6.55 -23.30 3.39
CA ALA A 232 6.17 -23.74 4.74
C ALA A 232 7.32 -24.53 5.39
N GLY A 233 7.63 -24.20 6.65
CA GLY A 233 8.71 -24.87 7.37
C GLY A 233 8.80 -24.47 8.84
N GLY A 234 9.99 -24.57 9.41
CA GLY A 234 10.22 -24.25 10.82
C GLY A 234 9.87 -25.38 11.79
N ASN A 235 10.48 -25.33 12.96
CA ASN A 235 10.24 -26.27 14.05
C ASN A 235 10.57 -25.62 15.40
N GLY A 236 9.55 -25.44 16.23
CA GLY A 236 9.63 -24.55 17.39
C GLY A 236 9.36 -23.10 17.01
N VAL A 237 8.76 -22.38 17.95
CA VAL A 237 8.47 -20.95 17.83
C VAL A 237 8.14 -20.41 19.20
N SER A 238 8.49 -19.16 19.45
CA SER A 238 7.93 -18.40 20.56
C SER A 238 7.46 -17.04 20.08
N TYR A 239 6.38 -16.54 20.68
CA TYR A 239 5.91 -15.19 20.42
C TYR A 239 5.45 -14.49 21.69
N GLN A 240 5.41 -13.16 21.61
CA GLN A 240 4.84 -12.29 22.62
C GLN A 240 4.19 -11.07 21.96
N LEU A 241 2.92 -10.85 22.26
CA LEU A 241 2.19 -9.64 21.89
C LEU A 241 2.55 -8.54 22.89
N ASN A 242 3.11 -7.43 22.41
CA ASN A 242 3.62 -6.34 23.24
C ASN A 242 2.60 -5.20 23.43
N GLY A 243 1.31 -5.49 23.16
CA GLY A 243 0.23 -4.51 23.14
C GLY A 243 0.23 -3.65 21.87
N ILE A 244 -0.64 -2.64 21.82
CA ILE A 244 -0.86 -1.83 20.60
C ILE A 244 0.25 -0.80 20.32
N ASN A 245 1.15 -0.59 21.27
CA ASN A 245 2.19 0.44 21.19
C ASN A 245 3.55 -0.13 20.77
N SER A 246 3.65 -1.44 20.50
CA SER A 246 4.90 -2.10 20.16
C SER A 246 4.63 -3.33 19.31
N LEU A 247 5.53 -3.61 18.38
CA LEU A 247 5.44 -4.82 17.54
C LEU A 247 5.52 -6.06 18.44
N ALA A 248 4.73 -7.08 18.13
CA ALA A 248 4.89 -8.40 18.69
C ALA A 248 6.28 -8.96 18.37
N THR A 249 6.82 -9.73 19.30
CA THR A 249 8.09 -10.43 19.14
C THR A 249 7.81 -11.84 18.69
N VAL A 250 8.50 -12.31 17.66
CA VAL A 250 8.46 -13.71 17.20
C VAL A 250 9.90 -14.21 17.06
N GLN A 251 10.16 -15.40 17.56
CA GLN A 251 11.48 -16.03 17.52
C GLN A 251 11.34 -17.49 17.11
N TYR A 252 12.23 -17.94 16.23
CA TYR A 252 12.31 -19.34 15.82
C TYR A 252 13.70 -19.88 16.16
N PRO A 253 13.79 -21.13 16.65
CA PRO A 253 15.08 -21.77 16.89
C PRO A 253 15.94 -21.81 15.63
N GLY A 254 17.14 -21.23 15.69
CA GLY A 254 18.13 -21.28 14.60
C GLY A 254 17.86 -20.37 13.40
N VAL A 255 16.86 -19.48 13.47
CA VAL A 255 16.56 -18.50 12.41
C VAL A 255 16.82 -17.09 12.95
N ALA A 256 17.56 -16.29 12.18
CA ALA A 256 17.67 -14.86 12.46
C ALA A 256 16.42 -14.15 11.93
N THR A 257 15.71 -13.39 12.77
CA THR A 257 14.49 -12.65 12.39
C THR A 257 14.71 -11.13 12.39
N ASN A 258 15.96 -10.71 12.17
CA ASN A 258 16.35 -9.29 12.19
C ASN A 258 16.13 -8.58 10.84
N ASN A 259 15.66 -9.31 9.83
CA ASN A 259 15.33 -8.79 8.51
C ASN A 259 13.86 -9.16 8.21
N PRO A 260 12.99 -8.20 7.85
CA PRO A 260 11.59 -8.49 7.51
C PRO A 260 11.42 -9.39 6.27
N ALA A 261 12.49 -9.66 5.52
CA ALA A 261 12.52 -10.67 4.44
C ALA A 261 13.12 -12.03 4.85
N GLY A 262 13.38 -12.24 6.15
CA GLY A 262 14.15 -13.38 6.67
C GLY A 262 15.66 -13.15 6.73
#